data_AF-A0A7V8YI40-F1
#
_entry.id   AF-A0A7V8YI40-F1
#
_cell.length_a   1.000
_cell.length_b   1.000
_cell.length_c   1.000
_cell.angle_alpha   90.00
_cell.angle_beta   90.00
_cell.angle_gamma   90.00
#
_symmetry.space_group_name_H-M   'P 1'
#
loop_
_entity.id
_entity.type
_entity.pdbx_description
1 polymer ?
#
loop_
_entity_poly.entity_id
_entity_poly.type
_entity_poly.pdbx_seq_one_letter_code
_entity_poly.pdbx_strand_id
1 'polypeptide(L)' 'MSVPTSLRLDEEIDARLQRLAQRTGRTKTYYINQAILLQLENIEDMELAAERYREHLASGEPAIPLDEVFDDR' A
#
# COMPACT_ATOMS: atom_id res chain seq x y z
N MET A 1 11.37 12.48 14.85
CA MET A 1 11.19 13.89 14.42
C MET A 1 10.26 13.90 13.22
N SER A 2 9.31 14.82 13.12
CA SER A 2 8.45 14.99 11.92
C SER A 2 8.98 16.12 11.04
N VAL A 3 9.06 15.90 9.72
CA VAL A 3 9.39 16.94 8.75
C VAL A 3 8.09 17.58 8.25
N PRO A 4 7.99 18.92 8.19
CA PRO A 4 6.81 19.56 7.63
C PRO A 4 6.70 19.30 6.13
N THR A 5 5.51 18.86 5.70
CA THR A 5 5.19 18.60 4.29
C THR A 5 3.92 19.35 3.93
N SER A 6 3.96 20.09 2.82
CA SER A 6 2.79 20.75 2.24
C SER A 6 2.30 19.93 1.05
N LEU A 7 1.00 19.67 1.01
CA LEU A 7 0.35 18.94 -0.07
C LEU A 7 -0.91 19.68 -0.52
N ARG A 8 -1.22 19.57 -1.82
CA ARG A 8 -2.50 20.04 -2.35
C ARG A 8 -3.49 18.88 -2.36
N LEU A 9 -4.69 19.13 -1.87
CA LEU A 9 -5.79 18.19 -1.84
C LEU A 9 -6.99 18.82 -2.54
N ASP A 10 -7.76 17.97 -3.21
CA ASP A 10 -9.09 18.35 -3.68
C ASP A 10 -10.00 18.64 -2.48
N GLU A 11 -10.94 19.57 -2.65
CA GLU A 11 -11.85 20.02 -1.59
C GLU A 11 -12.63 18.86 -0.97
N GLU A 12 -13.05 17.88 -1.78
CA GLU A 12 -13.79 16.71 -1.31
C GLU A 12 -12.95 15.86 -0.34
N ILE A 13 -11.67 15.65 -0.67
CA ILE A 13 -10.75 14.87 0.15
C ILE A 13 -10.46 15.59 1.46
N ASP A 14 -10.20 16.91 1.41
CA ASP A 14 -10.00 17.71 2.61
C ASP A 14 -11.23 17.66 3.54
N ALA A 15 -12.43 17.80 2.98
CA ALA A 15 -13.68 17.72 3.71
C ALA A 15 -13.87 16.33 4.34
N ARG A 16 -13.50 15.26 3.63
CA ARG A 16 -13.57 13.88 4.15
C ARG A 16 -12.60 13.66 5.32
N LEU A 17 -11.36 14.14 5.20
CA LEU A 17 -10.36 14.11 6.28
C LEU A 17 -10.81 14.94 7.49
N GLN A 18 -11.42 16.11 7.26
CA GLN A 18 -11.97 16.95 8.33
C GLN A 18 -13.07 16.22 9.12
N ARG A 19 -14.04 15.59 8.43
CA ARG A 19 -15.10 14.82 9.09
C ARG A 19 -14.53 13.66 9.90
N LEU A 20 -13.52 12.97 9.37
CA LEU A 20 -12.89 11.84 10.05
C LEU A 20 -12.15 12.31 11.31
N ALA A 21 -11.36 13.37 11.19
CA ALA A 21 -10.66 14.01 12.31
C ALA A 21 -11.61 14.41 13.44
N GLN A 22 -12.72 15.09 13.11
CA GLN A 22 -13.74 15.51 14.08
C GLN A 22 -14.40 14.33 14.80
N ARG A 23 -14.70 13.25 14.08
CA ARG A 23 -15.39 12.07 14.65
C ARG A 23 -14.52 11.26 15.59
N THR A 24 -13.21 11.28 15.42
CA THR A 24 -12.28 10.39 16.15
C THR A 24 -11.37 11.12 17.13
N GLY A 25 -11.38 12.46 17.13
CA GLY A 25 -10.47 13.27 17.94
C GLY A 25 -9.02 13.22 17.46
N ARG A 26 -8.77 12.84 16.21
CA ARG A 26 -7.43 12.82 15.58
C ARG A 26 -7.26 13.99 14.61
N THR A 27 -6.03 14.28 14.21
CA THR A 27 -5.73 15.34 13.24
C THR A 27 -5.89 14.84 11.80
N LYS A 28 -6.11 15.74 10.85
CA LYS A 28 -6.03 15.40 9.41
C LYS A 28 -4.67 14.79 9.05
N THR A 29 -3.59 15.36 9.59
CA THR A 29 -2.21 14.90 9.39
C THR A 29 -2.02 13.43 9.79
N TYR A 30 -2.65 12.99 10.88
CA TYR A 30 -2.61 11.57 11.28
C TYR A 30 -3.14 10.68 10.15
N TYR A 31 -4.31 11.00 9.59
CA TYR A 31 -4.92 10.22 8.51
C TYR A 31 -4.16 10.30 7.20
N ILE A 32 -3.63 11.47 6.85
CA ILE A 32 -2.77 11.63 5.67
C ILE A 32 -1.54 10.72 5.81
N ASN A 33 -0.88 10.72 6.96
CA ASN A 33 0.28 9.85 7.19
C ASN A 33 -0.09 8.37 7.13
N GLN A 34 -1.21 7.95 7.71
CA GLN A 34 -1.67 6.57 7.61
C GLN A 34 -1.96 6.16 6.16
N ALA A 35 -2.61 7.02 5.38
CA ALA A 35 -2.88 6.75 3.97
C ALA A 35 -1.59 6.65 3.14
N ILE A 36 -0.60 7.51 3.39
CA ILE A 36 0.71 7.45 2.73
C ILE A 36 1.41 6.14 3.07
N LEU A 37 1.48 5.77 4.35
CA LEU A 37 2.12 4.53 4.80
C LEU A 37 1.49 3.30 4.15
N LEU A 38 0.16 3.20 4.16
CA LEU A 38 -0.56 2.10 3.51
C LEU A 38 -0.27 2.03 2.01
N GLN A 39 -0.19 3.19 1.33
CA GLN A 39 0.09 3.21 -0.09
C GLN A 39 1.54 2.83 -0.40
N LEU A 40 2.50 3.22 0.45
CA LEU A 40 3.89 2.80 0.31
C LEU A 40 4.03 1.29 0.45
N GLU A 41 3.40 0.69 1.45
CA GLU A 41 3.37 -0.77 1.64
C GLU A 41 2.85 -1.49 0.38
N ASN A 42 1.72 -1.02 -0.18
CA ASN A 42 1.18 -1.59 -1.43
C ASN A 42 2.15 -1.45 -2.62
N ILE A 43 2.84 -0.31 -2.74
CA ILE A 43 3.81 -0.09 -3.83
C ILE A 43 5.01 -1.02 -3.66
N GLU A 44 5.54 -1.13 -2.45
CA GLU A 44 6.68 -1.99 -2.14
C GLU A 44 6.35 -3.47 -2.40
N ASP A 45 5.17 -3.92 -2.00
CA ASP A 45 4.69 -5.28 -2.29
C ASP A 45 4.55 -5.55 -3.79
N MET A 46 4.00 -4.59 -4.54
CA MET A 46 3.88 -4.71 -6.00
C MET A 46 5.24 -4.79 -6.68
N GLU A 47 6.19 -3.94 -6.28
CA GLU A 47 7.54 -3.94 -6.83
C GLU A 47 8.28 -5.25 -6.50
N LEU A 48 8.17 -5.74 -5.26
CA LEU A 48 8.73 -7.02 -4.86
C LEU A 48 8.13 -8.18 -5.65
N ALA A 49 6.81 -8.24 -5.80
CA ALA A 49 6.14 -9.27 -6.59
C ALA A 49 6.59 -9.23 -8.07
N ALA A 50 6.69 -8.03 -8.65
CA ALA A 50 7.17 -7.84 -10.01
C ALA A 50 8.63 -8.28 -10.18
N GLU A 51 9.49 -8.02 -9.20
CA GLU A 51 10.87 -8.50 -9.17
C GLU A 51 10.93 -10.03 -9.14
N ARG A 52 10.24 -10.68 -8.19
CA ARG A 52 10.21 -12.15 -8.09
C ARG A 52 9.67 -12.80 -9.37
N TYR A 53 8.66 -12.21 -9.98
CA TYR A 53 8.12 -12.71 -11.25
C TYR A 53 9.14 -12.61 -12.38
N ARG A 54 9.87 -11.49 -12.48
CA ARG A 54 10.95 -11.32 -13.48
C ARG A 54 12.07 -12.34 -13.27
N GLU A 55 12.48 -12.58 -12.03
CA GLU A 55 13.50 -13.58 -11.70
C GLU A 55 13.06 -15.00 -12.10
N HIS A 56 11.82 -15.37 -11.80
CA HIS A 56 11.26 -16.67 -12.18
C HIS A 56 11.22 -16.86 -13.71
N LEU A 57 10.77 -15.84 -14.45
CA LEU A 57 10.81 -15.90 -15.92
C LEU A 57 12.24 -16.05 -16.47
N ALA A 58 13.21 -15.42 -15.81
CA ALA A 58 14.62 -15.52 -16.19
C ALA A 58 15.25 -16.87 -15.83
N SER A 59 14.78 -17.55 -14.78
CA SER A 59 15.27 -18.89 -14.41
C SER A 59 14.83 -19.97 -15.41
N GLY A 60 13.69 -19.78 -16.06
CA GLY A 60 13.11 -20.75 -17.00
C GLY A 60 12.52 -21.99 -16.33
N GLU A 61 12.45 -22.00 -14.99
CA GLU A 61 11.78 -23.06 -14.24
C GLU A 61 10.27 -22.99 -14.45
N PRO A 62 9.57 -24.14 -14.54
CA PRO A 62 8.11 -24.13 -14.64
C PRO A 62 7.49 -23.62 -13.34
N ALA A 63 6.36 -22.91 -13.46
CA ALA A 63 5.53 -22.60 -12.31
C ALA A 63 4.88 -23.88 -11.75
N ILE A 64 4.64 -23.91 -10.45
CA ILE A 64 3.96 -25.03 -9.79
C ILE A 64 2.45 -24.96 -10.12
N PRO A 65 1.85 -26.04 -10.64
CA PRO A 65 0.40 -26.14 -10.82
C PRO A 65 -0.38 -25.89 -9.53
N LEU A 66 -1.57 -25.29 -9.65
CA LEU A 66 -2.35 -24.87 -8.47
C LEU A 66 -2.80 -26.05 -7.60
N ASP A 67 -3.11 -27.19 -8.21
CA ASP A 67 -3.42 -28.45 -7.53
C ASP A 67 -2.24 -28.93 -6.69
N GLU A 68 -1.03 -28.94 -7.23
CA GLU A 68 0.19 -29.32 -6.49
C GLU A 68 0.47 -28.40 -5.28
N VAL A 69 0.16 -27.11 -5.38
CA VAL A 69 0.31 -26.16 -4.25
C VAL A 69 -0.63 -26.48 -3.08
N PHE A 70 -1.83 -27.01 -3.35
CA PHE A 70 -2.86 -27.28 -2.33
C PHE A 70 -2.92 -28.74 -1.87
N ASP A 71 -2.23 -29.66 -2.56
CA ASP A 71 -2.23 -31.10 -2.28
C ASP A 71 -1.31 -31.49 -1.10
N ASP A 72 -0.60 -30.53 -0.51
CA ASP A 72 0.35 -30.72 0.59
C ASP A 72 -0.34 -30.90 1.98
N ARG A 73 -1.50 -31.58 2.02
CA ARG A 73 -2.25 -31.92 3.25
C ARG A 73 -2.26 -33.40 3.58
#